data_AF-A0A836WV82-F1
#
_entry.id   AF-A0A836WV82-F1
#
_cell.length_a   1.000
_cell.length_b   1.000
_cell.length_c   1.000
_cell.angle_alpha   90.00
_cell.angle_beta   90.00
_cell.angle_gamma   90.00
#
_symmetry.space_group_name_H-M   'P 1'
#
loop_
_entity.id
_entity.type
_entity.pdbx_description
1 polymer ?
#
loop_
_entity_poly.entity_id
_entity_poly.type
_entity_poly.pdbx_seq_one_letter_code
_entity_poly.pdbx_strand_id
1 'polypeptide(L)' 'MTEEKDPSIFQIALSLLAAFCGVQNKENMARDERYIEKKGIKVYIIMGFFLVFCLLITLFGIVQLILHFAM' A
#
# COMPACT_ATOMS: atom_id res chain seq x y z
N MET A 1 29.11 -6.57 -1.96
CA MET A 1 27.76 -6.36 -1.42
C MET A 1 27.07 -5.42 -2.39
N THR A 2 26.06 -5.89 -3.11
CA THR A 2 25.31 -5.03 -4.03
C THR A 2 24.50 -4.05 -3.20
N GLU A 3 24.77 -2.75 -3.34
CA GLU A 3 23.96 -1.68 -2.75
C GLU A 3 22.51 -1.85 -3.23
N GLU A 4 21.67 -2.46 -2.40
CA GLU A 4 20.28 -2.68 -2.74
C GLU A 4 19.54 -1.35 -2.64
N LYS A 5 19.01 -0.91 -3.77
CA LYS A 5 18.33 0.37 -3.90
C LYS A 5 17.06 0.39 -3.05
N ASP A 6 16.89 1.49 -2.30
CA ASP A 6 15.68 1.75 -1.52
C ASP A 6 14.42 1.62 -2.41
N PRO A 7 13.35 0.97 -1.93
CA PRO A 7 12.08 0.93 -2.65
C PRO A 7 11.52 2.33 -2.88
N SER A 8 10.92 2.53 -4.05
CA SER A 8 10.13 3.73 -4.30
C SER A 8 8.84 3.71 -3.49
N ILE A 9 8.25 4.89 -3.26
CA ILE A 9 6.95 5.04 -2.58
C ILE A 9 5.86 4.21 -3.26
N PHE A 10 5.90 4.09 -4.59
CA PHE A 10 4.97 3.26 -5.36
C PHE A 10 5.16 1.77 -5.08
N GLN A 11 6.41 1.30 -4.95
CA GLN A 11 6.69 -0.10 -4.58
C GLN A 11 6.20 -0.42 -3.17
N ILE A 12 6.34 0.51 -2.23
CA ILE A 12 5.80 0.38 -0.87
C ILE A 12 4.27 0.26 -0.92
N ALA A 13 3.60 1.11 -1.70
CA ALA A 13 2.14 1.05 -1.87
C ALA A 13 1.69 -0.29 -2.46
N LEU A 14 2.34 -0.77 -3.53
CA LEU A 14 2.04 -2.07 -4.13
C LEU A 14 2.30 -3.24 -3.18
N SER A 15 3.37 -3.20 -2.40
CA SER A 15 3.66 -4.20 -1.38
C SER A 15 2.58 -4.25 -0.31
N LEU A 16 2.13 -3.09 0.19
CA LEU A 16 1.05 -3.01 1.17
C LEU A 16 -0.27 -3.52 0.61
N LEU A 17 -0.60 -3.19 -0.64
CA LEU A 17 -1.76 -3.74 -1.33
C LEU A 17 -1.66 -5.25 -1.51
N ALA A 18 -0.49 -5.77 -1.90
CA ALA A 18 -0.26 -7.20 -2.05
C ALA A 18 -0.37 -7.95 -0.71
N ALA A 19 0.15 -7.37 0.37
CA ALA A 19 0.01 -7.90 1.72
C ALA A 19 -1.45 -7.92 2.17
N PHE A 20 -2.19 -6.82 1.95
CA PHE A 20 -3.61 -6.71 2.25
C PHE A 20 -4.45 -7.74 1.48
N CYS A 21 -4.15 -7.92 0.19
CA CYS A 21 -4.83 -8.89 -0.67
C CYS A 21 -4.33 -10.34 -0.50
N GLY A 22 -3.34 -10.59 0.37
CA GLY A 22 -2.77 -11.93 0.60
C GLY A 22 -1.94 -12.50 -0.57
N VAL A 23 -1.53 -11.67 -1.53
CA VAL A 23 -0.76 -12.05 -2.73
C VAL A 23 0.71 -11.59 -2.69
N GLN A 24 1.22 -11.28 -1.49
CA GLN A 24 2.59 -10.80 -1.30
C GLN A 24 3.62 -11.90 -1.60
N ASN A 25 4.69 -11.54 -2.31
CA ASN A 25 5.81 -12.44 -2.60
C ASN A 25 6.99 -12.22 -1.61
N LYS A 26 7.86 -13.23 -1.51
CA LYS A 26 8.99 -13.24 -0.55
C LYS A 26 10.07 -12.19 -0.88
N GLU A 27 10.30 -11.88 -2.15
CA GLU A 27 11.33 -10.93 -2.57
C GLU A 27 10.97 -9.49 -2.18
N ASN A 28 9.72 -9.09 -2.44
CA ASN A 28 9.18 -7.78 -2.05
C ASN A 28 9.14 -7.65 -0.53
N MET A 29 8.69 -8.69 0.18
CA MET A 29 8.69 -8.72 1.64
C MET A 29 10.09 -8.52 2.22
N ALA A 30 11.09 -9.25 1.72
CA ALA A 30 12.47 -9.12 2.19
C ALA A 30 13.07 -7.73 1.88
N ARG A 31 12.75 -7.13 0.73
CA ARG A 31 13.14 -5.75 0.41
C ARG A 31 12.51 -4.75 1.38
N ASP A 32 11.23 -4.93 1.68
CA ASP A 32 10.49 -4.05 2.58
C ASP A 32 11.02 -4.14 4.02
N GLU A 33 11.32 -5.35 4.51
CA GLU A 33 11.97 -5.58 5.80
C GLU A 33 13.32 -4.86 5.89
N ARG A 34 14.19 -5.02 4.89
CA ARG A 34 15.48 -4.31 4.84
C ARG A 34 15.33 -2.79 4.89
N TYR A 35 14.32 -2.24 4.21
CA TYR A 35 14.06 -0.80 4.26
C TYR A 35 13.54 -0.37 5.63
N ILE A 36 12.66 -1.16 6.25
CA ILE A 36 12.13 -0.91 7.60
C ILE A 36 13.24 -0.95 8.64
N GLU A 37 14.18 -1.89 8.55
CA GLU A 37 15.35 -1.95 9.44
C GLU A 37 16.22 -0.70 9.31
N LYS A 38 16.41 -0.19 8.09
CA LYS A 38 17.26 0.99 7.81
C LYS A 38 16.60 2.32 8.20
N LYS A 39 15.32 2.51 7.89
CA LYS A 39 14.63 3.83 8.00
C LYS A 39 13.45 3.85 8.98
N GLY A 40 13.13 2.71 9.56
CA GLY A 40 11.99 2.53 10.45
C GLY A 40 10.66 2.30 9.71
N ILE A 41 9.65 1.85 10.47
CA ILE A 41 8.35 1.44 9.94
C ILE A 41 7.41 2.60 9.56
N LYS A 42 7.73 3.85 9.93
CA LYS A 42 6.82 5.00 9.84
C LYS A 42 6.23 5.20 8.43
N VAL A 43 7.03 5.03 7.39
CA VAL A 43 6.60 5.20 5.99
C VAL A 43 5.51 4.19 5.63
N TYR A 44 5.63 2.94 6.08
CA TYR A 44 4.63 1.89 5.83
C TYR A 44 3.32 2.17 6.57
N ILE A 45 3.39 2.66 7.81
CA ILE A 45 2.19 3.03 8.59
C ILE A 45 1.44 4.17 7.92
N ILE A 46 2.14 5.25 7.55
CA ILE A 46 1.53 6.42 6.89
C ILE A 46 0.90 5.99 5.56
N MET A 47 1.62 5.20 4.75
CA MET A 47 1.11 4.70 3.49
C MET A 47 -0.11 3.78 3.67
N GLY A 48 -0.11 2.93 4.70
CA GLY A 48 -1.24 2.05 5.03
C GLY A 48 -2.50 2.86 5.34
N PHE A 49 -2.41 3.86 6.22
CA PHE A 49 -3.54 4.76 6.50
C PHE A 49 -4.00 5.50 5.25
N PHE A 50 -3.08 6.01 4.44
CA PHE A 50 -3.40 6.68 3.18
C PHE A 50 -4.21 5.76 2.24
N LEU A 51 -3.78 4.50 2.06
CA LEU A 51 -4.50 3.53 1.22
C LEU A 51 -5.91 3.22 1.77
N VAL A 52 -6.08 3.14 3.09
CA VAL A 52 -7.40 2.98 3.72
C VAL A 52 -8.31 4.18 3.44
N PHE A 53 -7.80 5.41 3.56
CA PHE A 53 -8.58 6.60 3.19
C PHE A 53 -8.99 6.59 1.72
N CYS A 54 -8.08 6.22 0.81
CA CYS A 54 -8.39 6.07 -0.61
C CYS A 54 -9.48 5.01 -0.86
N LEU A 55 -9.44 3.90 -0.13
CA LEU A 55 -10.47 2.85 -0.22
C LEU A 55 -11.84 3.37 0.23
N LEU A 56 -11.90 4.08 1.36
CA LEU A 56 -13.15 4.65 1.88
C LEU A 56 -13.75 5.67 0.91
N ILE A 57 -12.93 6.56 0.35
CA ILE A 57 -13.38 7.53 -0.66
C ILE A 57 -13.89 6.83 -1.91
N THR A 58 -13.18 5.80 -2.39
CA THR A 58 -13.60 5.00 -3.54
C THR A 58 -14.96 4.35 -3.30
N LEU A 59 -15.13 3.68 -2.14
CA LEU A 59 -16.40 3.05 -1.78
C LEU A 59 -17.54 4.06 -1.66
N PHE A 60 -17.29 5.20 -1.01
CA PHE A 60 -18.27 6.28 -0.92
C PHE A 60 -18.68 6.79 -2.31
N GLY A 61 -17.71 7.05 -3.18
CA GLY A 61 -17.95 7.48 -4.56
C GLY A 61 -18.76 6.47 -5.36
N ILE A 62 -18.46 5.18 -5.23
CA ILE A 62 -19.22 4.10 -5.87
C ILE A 62 -20.68 4.09 -5.37
N VAL A 63 -20.89 4.18 -4.04
CA VAL A 63 -22.24 4.19 -3.47
C VAL A 63 -23.04 5.41 -3.98
N GLN A 64 -22.43 6.59 -4.01
CA GLN A 64 -23.08 7.80 -4.54
C GLN A 64 -23.40 7.68 -6.02
N LEU A 65 -22.49 7.10 -6.81
CA LEU A 65 -22.68 6.85 -8.24
C LEU A 65 -23.88 5.91 -8.47
N ILE A 66 -23.95 4.82 -7.71
CA ILE A 66 -25.06 3.87 -7.78
C ILE A 66 -26.38 4.55 -7.41
N LEU A 67 -26.42 5.32 -6.31
CA LEU A 67 -27.63 6.02 -5.89
C LEU A 67 -28.09 7.05 -6.93
N HIS A 68 -27.17 7.76 -7.59
CA HIS A 68 -27.49 8.71 -8.64
C HIS A 68 -28.07 8.04 -9.91
N PHE A 69 -27.64 6.83 -10.24
CA PHE A 69 -28.17 6.09 -11.40
C PHE A 69 -29.40 5.24 -11.08
N ALA A 70 -29.63 4.90 -9.81
CA ALA A 70 -30.76 4.09 -9.36
C ALA A 70 -32.04 4.90 -9.08
N MET A 71 -31.92 6.21 -8.85
CA MET A 71 -33.03 7.16 -8.65
C MET A 71 -33.27 7.97 -9.91
#